data_AF-A0A4Q2YDU2-F1
#
_entry.id   AF-A0A4Q2YDU2-F1
#
_cell.length_a   1.000
_cell.length_b   1.000
_cell.length_c   1.000
_cell.angle_alpha   90.00
_cell.angle_beta   90.00
_cell.angle_gamma   90.00
#
_symmetry.space_group_name_H-M   'P 1'
#
loop_
_entity.id
_entity.type
_entity.pdbx_description
1 polymer ?
#
loop_
_entity_poly.entity_id
_entity_poly.type
_entity_poly.pdbx_seq_one_letter_code
_entity_poly.pdbx_strand_id
1 'polypeptide(L)'
;MEDDPSLLSPEEARVLGCLMEKETTTPEYYPMTLNSLCAACNQRSNRDPVTAWDERTVEAALDSLRRRRMAVMIHMAGSRVPKYRHTLDQVYGSLDDPMKAVLCELLVRNIQTPGELRTRTERLHPMTDLADVEAAVQRLADYGTGPMVTILPPGAGRRVKAVAHLLCGPVSGTSTEAPETSTPAVREIPPSPDWRAAMEAEIAALKQETASLREIVDRLKGLLD
;
A
#
# COMPACT_ATOMS: atom_id res chain seq x y z
N MET A 1 4.45 5.45 16.39
CA MET A 1 3.48 4.36 16.17
C MET A 1 3.76 3.82 14.77
N GLU A 2 4.97 3.31 14.54
CA GLU A 2 5.61 3.44 13.22
C GLU A 2 6.17 2.16 12.60
N ASP A 3 5.99 0.98 13.20
CA ASP A 3 6.34 -0.27 12.53
C ASP A 3 5.41 -1.38 13.00
N ASP A 4 4.17 -1.40 12.49
CA ASP A 4 3.36 -2.62 12.55
C ASP A 4 3.84 -3.53 11.40
N PRO A 5 4.51 -4.66 11.70
CA PRO A 5 5.07 -5.55 10.69
C PRO A 5 4.01 -6.22 9.81
N SER A 6 2.71 -6.05 10.12
CA SER A 6 1.62 -6.49 9.26
C SER A 6 1.32 -5.55 8.08
N LEU A 7 1.73 -4.28 8.15
CA LEU A 7 1.40 -3.28 7.14
C LEU A 7 2.33 -3.36 5.92
N LEU A 8 1.75 -3.21 4.74
CA LEU A 8 2.46 -3.13 3.47
C LEU A 8 2.87 -1.68 3.19
N SER A 9 4.04 -1.51 2.58
CA SER A 9 4.43 -0.30 1.86
C SER A 9 3.60 -0.12 0.58
N PRO A 10 3.53 1.11 0.03
CA PRO A 10 2.88 1.35 -1.26
C PRO A 10 3.45 0.49 -2.41
N GLU A 11 4.75 0.24 -2.40
CA GLU A 11 5.45 -0.61 -3.36
C GLU A 11 5.00 -2.07 -3.25
N GLU A 12 4.96 -2.61 -2.03
CA GLU A 12 4.45 -3.97 -1.77
C GLU A 12 2.99 -4.11 -2.21
N ALA A 13 2.13 -3.13 -1.87
CA ALA A 13 0.73 -3.14 -2.27
C ALA A 13 0.56 -3.12 -3.79
N ARG A 14 1.30 -2.27 -4.50
CA ARG A 14 1.27 -2.21 -5.97
C ARG A 14 1.76 -3.50 -6.61
N VAL A 15 2.86 -4.07 -6.12
CA VAL A 15 3.41 -5.33 -6.64
C VAL A 15 2.42 -6.48 -6.44
N LEU A 16 1.83 -6.59 -5.24
CA LEU A 16 0.80 -7.58 -4.94
C LEU A 16 -0.42 -7.42 -5.84
N GLY A 17 -0.95 -6.19 -5.97
CA GLY A 17 -2.07 -5.88 -6.84
C GLY A 17 -1.78 -6.22 -8.32
N CYS A 18 -0.57 -5.98 -8.81
CA CYS A 18 -0.19 -6.36 -10.18
C CYS A 18 -0.14 -7.87 -10.38
N LEU A 19 0.35 -8.65 -9.41
CA LEU A 19 0.34 -10.11 -9.47
C LEU A 19 -1.10 -10.65 -9.48
N MET A 20 -1.97 -10.11 -8.61
CA MET A 20 -3.40 -10.47 -8.57
C MET A 20 -4.09 -10.15 -9.89
N GLU A 21 -3.92 -8.93 -10.41
CA GLU A 21 -4.53 -8.48 -11.66
C GLU A 21 -4.13 -9.39 -12.83
N LYS A 22 -2.86 -9.76 -12.91
CA LYS A 22 -2.30 -10.49 -14.06
C LYS A 22 -2.56 -11.99 -14.00
N GLU A 23 -2.79 -12.56 -12.82
CA GLU A 23 -3.30 -13.93 -12.67
C GLU A 23 -4.65 -14.08 -13.39
N THR A 24 -5.54 -13.10 -13.22
CA THR A 24 -6.90 -13.15 -13.79
C THR A 24 -6.97 -12.63 -15.22
N THR A 25 -6.34 -11.50 -15.51
CA THR A 25 -6.52 -10.81 -16.81
C THR A 25 -5.61 -11.33 -17.92
N THR A 26 -4.50 -11.97 -17.56
CA THR A 26 -3.48 -12.47 -18.51
C THR A 26 -2.87 -13.78 -18.02
N PRO A 27 -3.67 -14.84 -17.79
CA PRO A 27 -3.20 -16.10 -17.21
C PRO A 27 -2.11 -16.78 -18.04
N GLU A 28 -2.08 -16.56 -19.36
CA GLU A 28 -1.06 -17.08 -20.28
C GLU A 28 0.35 -16.52 -20.01
N TYR A 29 0.44 -15.34 -19.38
CA TYR A 29 1.71 -14.72 -18.98
C TYR A 29 2.02 -14.88 -17.49
N TYR A 30 1.18 -15.59 -16.75
CA TYR A 30 1.33 -15.87 -15.32
C TYR A 30 1.85 -17.30 -15.08
N PRO A 31 2.79 -17.55 -14.16
CA PRO A 31 3.49 -16.59 -13.28
C PRO A 31 4.45 -15.67 -14.04
N MET A 32 4.67 -14.46 -13.51
CA MET A 32 5.36 -13.37 -14.21
C MET A 32 6.86 -13.32 -13.90
N THR A 33 7.69 -12.87 -14.84
CA THR A 33 9.10 -12.54 -14.57
C THR A 33 9.20 -11.19 -13.86
N LEU A 34 10.37 -10.86 -13.27
CA LEU A 34 10.60 -9.55 -12.64
C LEU A 34 10.40 -8.40 -13.63
N ASN A 35 10.92 -8.51 -14.85
CA ASN A 35 10.76 -7.50 -15.88
C ASN A 35 9.28 -7.27 -16.24
N SER A 36 8.51 -8.34 -16.46
CA SER A 36 7.07 -8.22 -16.77
C SER A 36 6.28 -7.62 -15.59
N LEU A 37 6.68 -7.92 -14.36
CA LEU A 37 6.07 -7.36 -13.15
C LEU A 37 6.40 -5.87 -12.99
N CYS A 38 7.63 -5.47 -13.27
CA CYS A 38 8.04 -4.07 -13.31
C CYS A 38 7.23 -3.27 -14.35
N ALA A 39 7.10 -3.82 -15.56
CA ALA A 39 6.25 -3.24 -16.60
C ALA A 39 4.77 -3.13 -16.16
N ALA A 40 4.26 -4.12 -15.41
CA ALA A 40 2.90 -4.08 -14.86
C ALA A 40 2.73 -3.01 -13.77
N CYS A 41 3.72 -2.79 -12.90
CA CYS A 41 3.67 -1.76 -11.86
C CYS A 41 3.59 -0.35 -12.47
N ASN A 42 4.31 -0.13 -13.57
CA ASN A 42 4.46 1.15 -14.25
C ASN A 42 3.46 1.38 -15.41
N GLN A 43 2.38 0.61 -15.50
CA GLN A 43 1.38 0.81 -16.55
C GLN A 43 0.73 2.21 -16.42
N ARG A 44 0.54 2.89 -17.56
CA ARG A 44 -0.14 4.21 -17.59
C ARG A 44 -1.65 4.10 -17.38
N SER A 45 -2.23 2.97 -17.77
CA SER A 45 -3.64 2.66 -17.55
C SER A 45 -3.78 1.80 -16.30
N ASN A 46 -4.93 1.94 -15.63
CA ASN A 46 -5.30 1.13 -14.47
C ASN A 46 -4.33 1.23 -13.30
N ARG A 47 -3.60 2.34 -13.20
CA ARG A 47 -2.73 2.67 -12.07
C ARG A 47 -3.04 4.06 -11.58
N ASP A 48 -3.12 4.18 -10.27
CA ASP A 48 -3.18 5.47 -9.59
C ASP A 48 -2.40 5.34 -8.27
N PRO A 49 -1.29 6.08 -8.06
CA PRO A 49 -0.62 6.92 -9.04
C PRO A 49 0.08 6.11 -10.14
N VAL A 50 0.29 6.73 -11.30
CA VAL A 50 1.20 6.19 -12.32
C VAL A 50 2.64 6.32 -11.82
N THR A 51 3.40 5.24 -11.91
CA THR A 51 4.78 5.15 -11.40
C THR A 51 5.79 4.93 -12.51
N ALA A 52 7.07 5.12 -12.19
CA ALA A 52 8.20 4.83 -13.06
C ALA A 52 9.34 4.20 -12.24
N TRP A 53 9.03 3.10 -11.54
CA TRP A 53 9.98 2.39 -10.70
C TRP A 53 10.99 1.60 -11.53
N ASP A 54 12.21 1.44 -10.98
CA ASP A 54 13.20 0.53 -11.54
C ASP A 54 12.98 -0.91 -11.05
N GLU A 55 13.68 -1.86 -11.67
CA GLU A 55 13.58 -3.27 -11.27
C GLU A 55 14.00 -3.50 -9.82
N ARG A 56 14.95 -2.72 -9.28
CA ARG A 56 15.44 -2.87 -7.89
C ARG A 56 14.34 -2.55 -6.88
N THR A 57 13.56 -1.49 -7.12
CA THR A 57 12.43 -1.11 -6.28
C THR A 57 11.38 -2.23 -6.25
N VAL A 58 11.06 -2.78 -7.42
CA VAL A 58 10.08 -3.87 -7.57
C VAL A 58 10.60 -5.16 -6.95
N GLU A 59 11.88 -5.47 -7.12
CA GLU A 59 12.55 -6.64 -6.53
C GLU A 59 12.56 -6.57 -5.00
N ALA A 60 12.89 -5.42 -4.42
CA ALA A 60 12.88 -5.23 -2.97
C ALA A 60 11.48 -5.42 -2.37
N ALA A 61 10.44 -4.86 -3.01
CA ALA A 61 9.05 -5.05 -2.60
C ALA A 61 8.62 -6.52 -2.74
N LEU A 62 8.97 -7.17 -3.84
CA LEU A 62 8.69 -8.58 -4.09
C LEU A 62 9.36 -9.51 -3.08
N ASP A 63 10.62 -9.25 -2.73
CA ASP A 63 11.34 -10.02 -1.72
C ASP A 63 10.75 -9.82 -0.32
N SER A 64 10.25 -8.62 -0.03
CA SER A 64 9.50 -8.37 1.19
C SER A 64 8.18 -9.15 1.23
N LEU A 65 7.39 -9.13 0.15
CA LEU A 65 6.17 -9.95 0.03
C LEU A 65 6.45 -11.45 0.16
N ARG A 66 7.59 -11.93 -0.38
CA ARG A 66 8.02 -13.33 -0.25
C ARG A 66 8.31 -13.70 1.20
N ARG A 67 9.01 -12.84 1.95
CA ARG A 67 9.23 -13.03 3.39
C ARG A 67 7.92 -13.09 4.18
N ARG A 68 6.92 -12.31 3.76
CA ARG A 68 5.55 -12.30 4.31
C ARG A 68 4.65 -13.43 3.79
N ARG A 69 5.16 -14.33 2.94
CA ARG A 69 4.41 -15.42 2.28
C ARG A 69 3.24 -14.96 1.42
N MET A 70 3.23 -13.71 0.96
CA MET A 70 2.23 -13.16 0.04
C MET A 70 2.62 -13.31 -1.44
N ALA A 71 3.87 -13.67 -1.71
CA ALA A 71 4.35 -14.05 -3.03
C ALA A 71 5.34 -15.22 -2.95
N VAL A 72 5.50 -15.96 -4.05
CA VAL A 72 6.46 -17.06 -4.16
C VAL A 72 7.17 -17.05 -5.50
N MET A 73 8.45 -17.43 -5.48
CA MET A 73 9.25 -17.66 -6.67
C MET A 73 9.09 -19.11 -7.15
N ILE A 74 8.86 -19.30 -8.44
CA ILE A 74 8.70 -20.59 -9.10
C ILE A 74 9.82 -20.75 -10.12
N HIS A 75 10.44 -21.93 -10.08
CA HIS A 75 11.33 -22.40 -11.13
C HIS A 75 10.55 -23.35 -12.04
N MET A 76 10.28 -22.91 -13.27
CA MET A 76 9.62 -23.76 -14.26
C MET A 76 10.68 -24.60 -14.97
N ALA A 77 10.41 -25.90 -15.14
CA ALA A 77 11.30 -26.79 -15.87
C ALA A 77 11.57 -26.24 -17.28
N GLY A 78 12.84 -26.08 -17.64
CA GLY A 78 13.26 -25.51 -18.93
C GLY A 78 13.34 -23.98 -18.99
N SER A 79 12.82 -23.25 -18.00
CA SER A 79 13.01 -21.80 -17.89
C SER A 79 14.17 -21.48 -16.95
N ARG A 80 15.17 -20.73 -17.42
CA ARG A 80 16.24 -20.20 -16.58
C ARG A 80 15.84 -18.94 -15.81
N VAL A 81 14.77 -18.26 -16.24
CA VAL A 81 14.32 -17.01 -15.64
C VAL A 81 13.34 -17.32 -14.50
N PRO A 82 13.59 -16.83 -13.27
CA PRO A 82 12.64 -16.95 -12.17
C PRO A 82 11.31 -16.30 -12.50
N LYS A 83 10.22 -16.95 -12.06
CA LYS A 83 8.86 -16.44 -12.19
C LYS A 83 8.23 -16.29 -10.82
N TYR A 84 7.23 -15.42 -10.70
CA TYR A 84 6.60 -15.06 -9.44
C TYR A 84 5.09 -15.11 -9.55
N ARG A 85 4.45 -15.59 -8.48
CA ARG A 85 3.00 -15.56 -8.30
C ARG A 85 2.66 -15.07 -6.90
N HIS A 86 1.46 -14.52 -6.71
CA HIS A 86 0.97 -14.24 -5.37
C HIS A 86 0.47 -15.53 -4.69
N THR A 87 0.39 -15.47 -3.37
CA THR A 87 -0.09 -16.56 -2.50
C THR A 87 -1.10 -16.01 -1.49
N LEU A 88 -1.89 -15.02 -1.89
CA LEU A 88 -2.80 -14.30 -0.99
C LEU A 88 -3.75 -15.25 -0.25
N ASP A 89 -4.26 -16.26 -0.94
CA ASP A 89 -5.15 -17.29 -0.39
C ASP A 89 -4.49 -18.11 0.74
N GLN A 90 -3.15 -18.22 0.75
CA GLN A 90 -2.43 -18.92 1.82
C GLN A 90 -2.29 -18.08 3.08
N VAL A 91 -2.38 -16.75 2.96
CA VAL A 91 -2.21 -15.81 4.07
C VAL A 91 -3.56 -15.41 4.66
N TYR A 92 -4.52 -15.06 3.81
CA TYR A 92 -5.84 -14.60 4.26
C TYR A 92 -6.90 -15.70 4.25
N GLY A 93 -6.71 -16.78 3.48
CA GLY A 93 -7.69 -17.86 3.40
C GLY A 93 -8.85 -17.52 2.47
N SER A 94 -10.08 -17.53 2.99
CA SER A 94 -11.33 -17.50 2.24
C SER A 94 -11.66 -16.14 1.61
N LEU A 95 -10.87 -15.69 0.63
CA LEU A 95 -11.24 -14.60 -0.27
C LEU A 95 -11.94 -15.18 -1.51
N ASP A 96 -13.22 -14.85 -1.69
CA ASP A 96 -13.96 -15.17 -2.91
C ASP A 96 -13.56 -14.23 -4.06
N ASP A 97 -13.92 -14.59 -5.29
CA ASP A 97 -13.55 -13.82 -6.48
C ASP A 97 -14.06 -12.36 -6.46
N PRO A 98 -15.30 -12.05 -6.00
CA PRO A 98 -15.74 -10.67 -5.80
C PRO A 98 -14.83 -9.87 -4.86
N MET A 99 -14.47 -10.43 -3.70
CA MET A 99 -13.58 -9.78 -2.73
C MET A 99 -12.18 -9.58 -3.30
N LYS A 100 -11.62 -10.58 -4.00
CA LYS A 100 -10.33 -10.48 -4.67
C LYS A 100 -10.31 -9.37 -5.72
N ALA A 101 -11.37 -9.25 -6.53
CA ALA A 101 -11.47 -8.25 -7.57
C ALA A 101 -11.50 -6.82 -6.98
N VAL A 102 -12.32 -6.59 -5.95
CA VAL A 102 -12.37 -5.31 -5.25
C VAL A 102 -11.02 -4.97 -4.61
N LEU A 103 -10.43 -5.91 -3.88
CA LEU A 103 -9.14 -5.70 -3.21
C LEU A 103 -8.02 -5.41 -4.22
N CYS A 104 -7.97 -6.17 -5.32
CA CYS A 104 -7.01 -5.97 -6.40
C CYS A 104 -7.10 -4.54 -6.96
N GLU A 105 -8.30 -4.06 -7.29
CA GLU A 105 -8.45 -2.70 -7.84
C GLU A 105 -8.08 -1.61 -6.84
N LEU A 106 -8.41 -1.79 -5.55
CA LEU A 106 -7.99 -0.85 -4.52
C LEU A 106 -6.46 -0.82 -4.36
N LEU A 107 -5.77 -1.95 -4.52
CA LEU A 107 -4.30 -2.00 -4.44
C LEU A 107 -3.59 -1.31 -5.61
N VAL A 108 -4.20 -1.29 -6.81
CA VAL A 108 -3.58 -0.67 -7.99
C VAL A 108 -4.02 0.77 -8.25
N ARG A 109 -5.19 1.19 -7.71
CA ARG A 109 -5.75 2.55 -7.91
C ARG A 109 -6.22 3.25 -6.64
N ASN A 110 -5.82 2.79 -5.46
CA ASN A 110 -6.17 3.38 -4.18
C ASN A 110 -7.70 3.54 -3.98
N ILE A 111 -8.10 4.72 -3.48
CA ILE A 111 -9.46 5.03 -3.03
C ILE A 111 -10.41 5.13 -4.22
N GLN A 112 -11.49 4.37 -4.19
CA GLN A 112 -12.46 4.32 -5.29
C GLN A 112 -13.90 4.31 -4.76
N THR A 113 -14.82 4.86 -5.53
CA THR A 113 -16.25 4.76 -5.23
C THR A 113 -16.79 3.37 -5.60
N PRO A 114 -17.90 2.90 -4.98
CA PRO A 114 -18.53 1.63 -5.38
C PRO A 114 -18.92 1.57 -6.86
N GLY A 115 -19.34 2.71 -7.44
CA GLY A 115 -19.65 2.80 -8.87
C GLY A 115 -18.42 2.61 -9.77
N GLU A 116 -17.28 3.21 -9.40
CA GLU A 116 -16.01 2.99 -10.11
C GLU A 116 -15.53 1.55 -9.96
N LEU A 117 -15.62 0.98 -8.76
CA LEU A 117 -15.26 -0.41 -8.50
C LEU A 117 -16.05 -1.34 -9.42
N ARG A 118 -17.37 -1.19 -9.51
CA ARG A 118 -18.21 -2.00 -10.41
C ARG A 118 -17.68 -2.02 -11.84
N THR A 119 -17.37 -0.85 -12.40
CA THR A 119 -16.88 -0.76 -13.79
C THR A 119 -15.44 -1.26 -13.94
N ARG A 120 -14.58 -1.04 -12.95
CA ARG A 120 -13.14 -1.36 -13.05
C ARG A 120 -12.86 -2.83 -12.74
N THR A 121 -13.66 -3.47 -11.88
CA THR A 121 -13.53 -4.91 -11.59
C THR A 121 -14.06 -5.81 -12.70
N GLU A 122 -14.76 -5.29 -13.71
CA GLU A 122 -15.39 -6.08 -14.79
C GLU A 122 -14.45 -7.12 -15.44
N ARG A 123 -13.17 -6.78 -15.60
CA ARG A 123 -12.16 -7.69 -16.19
C ARG A 123 -11.57 -8.71 -15.20
N LEU A 124 -11.76 -8.48 -13.90
CA LEU A 124 -11.31 -9.36 -12.82
C LEU A 124 -12.44 -10.31 -12.41
N HIS A 125 -13.61 -9.76 -12.11
CA HIS A 125 -14.82 -10.49 -11.79
C HIS A 125 -16.03 -9.62 -12.14
N PRO A 126 -16.91 -10.06 -13.06
CA PRO A 126 -18.10 -9.31 -13.42
C PRO A 126 -19.08 -9.29 -12.24
N MET A 127 -19.57 -8.10 -11.91
CA MET A 127 -20.52 -7.87 -10.81
C MET A 127 -21.89 -7.58 -11.42
N THR A 128 -22.95 -8.25 -10.96
CA THR A 128 -24.28 -8.12 -11.57
C THR A 128 -24.79 -6.68 -11.46
N ASP A 129 -24.70 -6.13 -10.26
CA ASP A 129 -25.15 -4.78 -9.94
C ASP A 129 -24.26 -4.10 -8.89
N LEU A 130 -24.69 -2.93 -8.42
CA LEU A 130 -23.98 -2.19 -7.39
C LEU A 130 -24.09 -2.87 -6.01
N ALA A 131 -25.17 -3.60 -5.76
CA ALA A 131 -25.38 -4.29 -4.48
C ALA A 131 -24.37 -5.43 -4.30
N ASP A 132 -24.01 -6.14 -5.37
CA ASP A 132 -22.95 -7.16 -5.36
C ASP A 132 -21.59 -6.56 -4.92
N VAL A 133 -21.23 -5.39 -5.45
CA VAL A 133 -20.01 -4.68 -5.08
C VAL A 133 -20.04 -4.26 -3.62
N GLU A 134 -21.16 -3.67 -3.18
CA GLU A 134 -21.32 -3.24 -1.79
C GLU A 134 -21.29 -4.43 -0.82
N ALA A 135 -21.85 -5.58 -1.20
CA ALA A 135 -21.77 -6.81 -0.42
C ALA A 135 -20.33 -7.32 -0.33
N ALA A 136 -19.56 -7.29 -1.43
CA ALA A 136 -18.15 -7.69 -1.41
C ALA A 136 -17.30 -6.74 -0.54
N VAL A 137 -17.53 -5.44 -0.64
CA VAL A 137 -16.89 -4.43 0.23
C VAL A 137 -17.23 -4.66 1.69
N GLN A 138 -18.49 -4.95 2.01
CA GLN A 138 -18.90 -5.22 3.38
C GLN A 138 -18.24 -6.49 3.93
N ARG A 139 -18.14 -7.57 3.14
CA ARG A 139 -17.42 -8.79 3.56
C ARG A 139 -15.92 -8.54 3.78
N LEU A 140 -15.29 -7.65 3.00
CA LEU A 140 -13.90 -7.23 3.23
C LEU A 140 -13.75 -6.34 4.47
N ALA A 141 -14.74 -5.52 4.78
CA ALA A 141 -14.76 -4.68 5.98
C ALA A 141 -14.95 -5.52 7.26
N ASP A 142 -15.78 -6.55 7.18
CA ASP A 142 -16.08 -7.47 8.29
C ASP A 142 -15.17 -8.72 8.28
N TYR A 143 -14.04 -8.66 7.58
CA TYR A 143 -13.19 -9.83 7.37
C TYR A 143 -12.62 -10.38 8.68
N GLY A 144 -12.69 -11.70 8.86
CA GLY A 144 -12.54 -12.34 10.17
C GLY A 144 -11.16 -12.16 10.84
N THR A 145 -10.09 -11.96 10.06
CA THR A 145 -8.74 -11.70 10.60
C THR A 145 -8.45 -10.21 10.81
N GLY A 146 -9.44 -9.34 10.57
CA GLY A 146 -9.32 -7.89 10.63
C GLY A 146 -9.82 -7.23 9.34
N PRO A 147 -10.32 -5.99 9.42
CA PRO A 147 -10.88 -5.28 8.27
C PRO A 147 -9.81 -5.07 7.19
N MET A 148 -10.07 -5.52 5.97
CA MET A 148 -9.17 -5.32 4.83
C MET A 148 -9.44 -4.03 4.08
N VAL A 149 -10.65 -3.47 4.25
CA VAL A 149 -11.08 -2.21 3.64
C VAL A 149 -11.84 -1.36 4.67
N THR A 150 -11.94 -0.07 4.39
CA THR A 150 -12.79 0.88 5.11
C THR A 150 -13.70 1.63 4.14
N ILE A 151 -14.93 1.91 4.58
CA ILE A 151 -15.89 2.74 3.86
C ILE A 151 -15.74 4.17 4.39
N LEU A 152 -15.26 5.05 3.53
CA LEU A 152 -15.10 6.46 3.83
C LEU A 152 -16.42 7.19 3.55
N PRO A 153 -17.03 7.86 4.56
CA PRO A 153 -18.28 8.60 4.35
C PRO A 153 -18.05 9.80 3.42
N PRO A 154 -19.12 10.35 2.79
CA PRO A 154 -19.06 11.65 2.15
C PRO A 154 -18.51 12.71 3.11
N GLY A 155 -17.66 13.62 2.62
CA GLY A 155 -16.93 14.58 3.44
C GLY A 155 -15.47 14.71 3.02
N ALA A 156 -14.76 15.72 3.55
CA ALA A 156 -13.36 15.99 3.25
C ALA A 156 -13.04 16.05 1.74
N GLY A 157 -13.86 16.79 0.98
CA GLY A 157 -13.74 16.94 -0.48
C GLY A 157 -14.48 15.87 -1.30
N ARG A 158 -14.95 14.77 -0.70
CA ARG A 158 -15.70 13.72 -1.40
C ARG A 158 -17.21 13.94 -1.32
N ARG A 159 -17.88 13.92 -2.48
CA ARG A 159 -19.35 14.08 -2.59
C ARG A 159 -20.12 12.78 -2.33
N VAL A 160 -19.45 11.64 -2.42
CA VAL A 160 -20.03 10.30 -2.30
C VAL A 160 -19.17 9.43 -1.39
N LYS A 161 -19.73 8.31 -0.92
CA LYS A 161 -18.97 7.29 -0.20
C LYS A 161 -17.86 6.72 -1.08
N ALA A 162 -16.72 6.44 -0.47
CA ALA A 162 -15.58 5.82 -1.14
C ALA A 162 -15.07 4.63 -0.32
N VAL A 163 -14.25 3.80 -0.92
CA VAL A 163 -13.67 2.60 -0.31
C VAL A 163 -12.17 2.70 -0.43
N ALA A 164 -11.46 2.38 0.65
CA ALA A 164 -10.00 2.33 0.69
C ALA A 164 -9.56 1.00 1.31
N HIS A 165 -8.46 0.41 0.83
CA HIS A 165 -7.87 -0.75 1.50
C HIS A 165 -7.11 -0.31 2.75
N LEU A 166 -6.99 -1.22 3.72
CA LEU A 166 -6.30 -1.01 4.99
C LEU A 166 -4.96 -1.75 5.07
N LEU A 167 -4.57 -2.46 4.00
CA LEU A 167 -3.30 -3.21 3.95
C LEU A 167 -2.05 -2.32 4.08
N CYS A 168 -2.14 -1.01 3.83
CA CYS A 168 -1.07 -0.03 4.07
C CYS A 168 -1.28 0.80 5.35
N GLY A 169 -2.23 0.40 6.21
CA GLY A 169 -2.57 1.08 7.45
C GLY A 169 -3.86 1.88 7.38
N PRO A 170 -4.21 2.58 8.47
CA PRO A 170 -5.44 3.35 8.57
C PRO A 170 -5.46 4.51 7.57
N VAL A 171 -6.49 4.54 6.73
CA VAL A 171 -6.74 5.66 5.81
C VAL A 171 -7.59 6.70 6.53
N SER A 172 -6.97 7.78 6.99
CA SER A 172 -7.70 8.95 7.49
C SER A 172 -8.38 9.64 6.30
N GLY A 173 -9.66 9.96 6.43
CA GLY A 173 -10.47 10.54 5.35
C GLY A 173 -10.02 11.92 4.83
N THR A 174 -8.84 12.40 5.19
CA THR A 174 -8.22 13.65 4.77
C THR A 174 -7.51 13.48 3.43
N SER A 175 -8.24 13.84 2.37
CA SER A 175 -7.77 14.40 1.11
C SER A 175 -6.67 13.64 0.34
N THR A 176 -7.12 13.02 -0.76
CA THR A 176 -6.45 13.10 -2.05
C THR A 176 -6.05 14.55 -2.32
N GLU A 177 -4.76 14.86 -2.19
CA GLU A 177 -4.17 16.03 -2.82
C GLU A 177 -4.08 15.69 -4.32
N ALA A 178 -5.17 15.98 -5.05
CA ALA A 178 -5.10 16.03 -6.50
C ALA A 178 -4.18 17.20 -6.88
N PRO A 179 -3.33 17.07 -7.92
CA PRO A 179 -2.43 18.13 -8.33
C PRO A 179 -3.26 19.23 -8.99
N GLU A 180 -3.72 20.19 -8.21
CA GLU A 180 -4.14 21.47 -8.76
C GLU A 180 -2.89 22.14 -9.31
N THR A 181 -2.87 22.32 -10.64
CA THR A 181 -2.01 23.30 -11.31
C THR A 181 -2.34 24.68 -10.78
N SER A 182 -1.75 25.00 -9.63
CA SER A 182 -1.81 26.30 -8.98
C SER A 182 -0.38 26.65 -8.64
N THR A 183 0.14 27.63 -9.37
CA THR A 183 1.38 28.36 -9.09
C THR A 183 1.50 28.60 -7.58
N PRO A 184 2.65 28.37 -6.93
CA PRO A 184 2.73 28.45 -5.48
C PRO A 184 2.63 29.92 -5.05
N ALA A 185 1.42 30.36 -4.73
CA ALA A 185 1.25 31.46 -3.81
C ALA A 185 1.52 30.89 -2.42
N VAL A 186 2.73 31.14 -1.92
CA VAL A 186 3.13 30.89 -0.55
C VAL A 186 2.09 31.56 0.36
N ARG A 187 1.19 30.76 0.94
CA ARG A 187 0.47 31.15 2.14
C ARG A 187 1.44 30.95 3.29
N GLU A 188 2.16 32.03 3.63
CA GLU A 188 2.79 32.16 4.93
C GLU A 188 1.69 32.08 5.99
N ILE A 189 1.57 30.92 6.62
CA ILE A 189 1.02 30.83 7.96
C ILE A 189 2.08 31.49 8.84
N PRO A 190 1.83 32.65 9.48
CA PRO A 190 2.81 33.20 10.39
C PRO A 190 2.98 32.17 11.51
N PRO A 191 4.18 31.62 11.69
CA PRO A 191 4.35 30.64 12.73
C PRO A 191 4.29 31.38 14.07
N SER A 192 3.52 30.86 15.03
CA SER A 192 3.35 31.52 16.33
C SER A 192 4.73 31.81 16.94
N PRO A 193 5.00 32.98 17.53
CA PRO A 193 6.35 33.36 17.98
C PRO A 193 7.03 32.33 18.91
N ASP A 194 6.27 31.39 19.48
CA ASP A 194 6.74 30.36 20.40
C ASP A 194 7.27 29.08 19.73
N TRP A 195 7.07 28.87 18.42
CA TRP A 195 7.47 27.60 17.77
C TRP A 195 8.99 27.39 17.77
N ARG A 196 9.76 28.46 17.55
CA ARG A 196 11.24 28.41 17.54
C ARG A 196 11.78 28.15 18.94
N ALA A 197 11.21 28.81 19.94
CA ALA A 197 11.61 28.61 21.33
C ALA A 197 11.29 27.19 21.81
N ALA A 198 10.13 26.64 21.43
CA ALA A 198 9.76 25.25 21.73
C ALA A 198 10.72 24.26 21.04
N MET A 199 11.02 24.46 19.76
CA MET A 199 11.94 23.61 19.00
C MET A 199 13.38 23.70 19.53
N GLU A 200 13.85 24.90 19.89
CA GLU A 200 15.18 25.10 20.48
C GLU A 200 15.29 24.44 21.86
N ALA A 201 14.23 24.49 22.67
CA ALA A 201 14.17 23.80 23.96
C ALA A 201 14.18 22.28 23.80
N GLU A 202 13.43 21.74 22.82
CA GLU A 202 13.40 20.31 22.52
C GLU A 202 14.76 19.81 22.01
N ILE A 203 15.40 20.56 21.11
CA ILE A 203 16.75 20.26 20.63
C ILE A 203 17.78 20.30 21.77
N ALA A 204 17.66 21.25 22.71
CA ALA A 204 18.55 21.34 23.86
C ALA A 204 18.38 20.14 24.81
N ALA A 205 17.13 19.72 25.07
CA ALA A 205 16.82 18.55 25.89
C ALA A 205 17.39 17.26 25.27
N LEU A 206 17.16 17.04 23.97
CA LEU A 206 17.70 15.89 23.25
C LEU A 206 19.24 15.88 23.25
N LYS A 207 19.89 17.03 23.09
CA LYS A 207 21.35 17.13 23.17
C LYS A 207 21.89 16.74 24.55
N GLN A 208 21.23 17.15 25.64
CA GLN A 208 21.62 16.73 26.99
C GLN A 208 21.43 15.22 27.19
N GLU A 209 20.32 14.66 26.72
CA GLU A 209 20.06 13.24 26.82
C GLU A 209 21.10 12.41 26.05
N THR A 210 21.46 12.82 24.83
CA THR A 210 22.52 12.15 24.07
C THR A 210 23.90 12.26 24.72
N ALA A 211 24.21 13.37 25.39
CA ALA A 211 25.46 13.51 26.13
C ALA A 211 25.51 12.57 27.33
N SER A 212 24.42 12.51 28.11
CA SER A 212 24.28 11.58 29.25
C SER A 212 24.42 10.12 28.81
N LEU A 213 23.73 9.72 27.72
CA LEU A 213 23.82 8.38 27.18
C LEU A 213 25.23 8.03 26.71
N ARG A 214 25.96 8.98 26.10
CA ARG A 214 27.36 8.78 25.71
C ARG A 214 28.27 8.56 26.91
N GLU A 215 28.13 9.35 27.97
CA GLU A 215 28.89 9.15 29.20
C GLU A 215 28.61 7.79 29.86
N ILE A 216 27.35 7.35 29.86
CA ILE A 216 26.96 6.03 30.38
C ILE A 216 27.62 4.93 29.53
N VAL A 217 27.57 5.04 28.21
CA VAL A 217 28.19 4.08 27.29
C VAL A 217 29.70 4.03 27.48
N ASP A 218 30.36 5.17 27.63
CA ASP A 218 31.82 5.23 27.83
C ASP A 218 32.23 4.65 29.19
N ARG A 219 31.42 4.89 30.24
CA ARG A 219 31.62 4.28 31.55
C ARG A 219 31.44 2.76 31.51
N LEU A 220 30.43 2.27 30.80
CA LEU A 220 30.21 0.82 30.63
C LEU A 220 31.35 0.16 29.86
N LYS A 221 31.85 0.81 28.80
CA LYS A 221 33.01 0.31 28.05
C LYS A 221 34.26 0.21 28.94
N GLY A 222 34.54 1.24 29.74
CA GLY A 222 35.68 1.21 30.67
C GLY A 222 35.55 0.23 31.85
N LEU A 223 34.38 -0.39 32.06
CA LEU A 223 34.19 -1.49 33.02
C LEU A 223 34.30 -2.87 32.36
N LEU A 224 34.24 -2.94 31.03
CA LEU A 224 34.40 -4.17 30.25
C LEU A 224 35.83 -4.39 29.73
N ASP A 225 36.68 -3.35 29.73
CA ASP A 225 38.14 -3.41 29.51
C ASP A 225 38.90 -3.66 30.83
#